data_AF-A0A1J3JES8-F1
#
_entry.id   AF-A0A1J3JES8-F1
#
_cell.length_a   1.000
_cell.length_b   1.000
_cell.length_c   1.000
_cell.angle_alpha   90.00
_cell.angle_beta   90.00
_cell.angle_gamma   90.00
#
_symmetry.space_group_name_H-M   'P 1'
#
loop_
_entity.id
_entity.type
_entity.pdbx_description
1 polymer ?
#
loop_
_entity_poly.entity_id
_entity_poly.type
_entity_poly.pdbx_seq_one_letter_code
_entity_poly.pdbx_strand_id
1 'polypeptide(L)'
;GESLWNEKNLFTGCVDVPLTEKGVAEAIEAGKRISNIPVDLIFTSSLIRAQMTAMLAMTQHRCKKVPIILHDESEKAQTWSHVFSEETRKQSIPVIAAWQLNERMYGELQGLNKEETAERYGTQQVHEWRRSYHIPPPKGESL
;
A
#
# COMPACT_ATOMS: atom_id res chain seq x y z
N GLY A 1 -7.11 -2.35 -0.81
CA GLY A 1 -8.50 -2.30 -0.36
C GLY A 1 -8.69 -1.18 0.64
N GLU A 2 -9.89 -1.09 1.19
CA GLU A 2 -10.26 -0.16 2.28
C GLU A 2 -9.40 -0.36 3.55
N SER A 3 -8.99 0.74 4.19
CA SER A 3 -8.26 0.75 5.47
C SER A 3 -9.17 1.21 6.63
N LEU A 4 -8.79 0.93 7.87
CA LEU A 4 -9.55 1.37 9.06
C LEU A 4 -9.76 2.90 9.10
N TRP A 5 -8.83 3.67 8.57
CA TRP A 5 -8.98 5.13 8.50
C TRP A 5 -9.85 5.57 7.34
N ASN A 6 -9.86 4.82 6.23
CA ASN A 6 -10.81 5.09 5.16
C ASN A 6 -12.25 4.87 5.63
N GLU A 7 -12.51 3.77 6.35
CA GLU A 7 -13.81 3.47 6.96
C GLU A 7 -14.25 4.59 7.91
N LYS A 8 -13.33 5.13 8.71
CA LYS A 8 -13.58 6.25 9.64
C LYS A 8 -13.56 7.65 8.99
N ASN A 9 -13.51 7.71 7.66
CA ASN A 9 -13.45 8.96 6.90
C ASN A 9 -12.27 9.89 7.27
N LEU A 10 -11.12 9.34 7.64
CA LEU A 10 -9.91 10.09 8.02
C LEU A 10 -8.93 10.22 6.85
N PHE A 11 -8.12 11.29 6.82
CA PHE A 11 -6.98 11.39 5.90
C PHE A 11 -5.83 10.50 6.38
N THR A 12 -5.31 9.63 5.52
CA THR A 12 -4.27 8.65 5.90
C THR A 12 -2.86 9.10 5.55
N GLY A 13 -2.60 9.46 4.29
CA GLY A 13 -1.25 9.80 3.82
C GLY A 13 -0.24 8.68 4.06
N CYS A 14 0.94 9.01 4.55
CA CYS A 14 2.02 8.05 4.79
C CYS A 14 1.88 7.27 6.11
N VAL A 15 0.79 7.46 6.86
CA VAL A 15 0.56 6.72 8.12
C VAL A 15 0.22 5.26 7.81
N ASP A 16 0.85 4.33 8.51
CA ASP A 16 0.55 2.91 8.38
C ASP A 16 -0.71 2.53 9.14
N VAL A 17 -1.72 2.12 8.36
CA VAL A 17 -3.04 1.74 8.85
C VAL A 17 -3.40 0.39 8.21
N PRO A 18 -3.86 -0.61 8.98
CA PRO A 18 -4.21 -1.91 8.43
C PRO A 18 -5.50 -1.84 7.60
N LEU A 19 -5.72 -2.90 6.82
CA LEU A 19 -6.95 -3.11 6.06
C LEU A 19 -8.13 -3.41 7.00
N THR A 20 -9.34 -3.06 6.56
CA THR A 20 -10.59 -3.57 7.16
C THR A 20 -10.84 -5.01 6.71
N GLU A 21 -11.79 -5.72 7.33
CA GLU A 21 -12.23 -7.03 6.83
C GLU A 21 -12.73 -6.94 5.37
N LYS A 22 -13.43 -5.85 5.03
CA LYS A 22 -13.84 -5.54 3.66
C LYS A 22 -12.62 -5.33 2.75
N GLY A 23 -11.62 -4.57 3.20
CA GLY A 23 -10.39 -4.37 2.44
C GLY A 23 -9.60 -5.66 2.19
N VAL A 24 -9.64 -6.60 3.14
CA VAL A 24 -9.09 -7.96 2.97
C VAL A 24 -9.87 -8.74 1.92
N ALA A 25 -11.20 -8.73 1.99
CA ALA A 25 -12.06 -9.40 0.99
C ALA A 25 -11.85 -8.84 -0.43
N GLU A 26 -11.70 -7.52 -0.56
CA GLU A 26 -11.36 -6.85 -1.83
C GLU A 26 -10.01 -7.33 -2.40
N ALA A 27 -8.99 -7.48 -1.55
CA ALA A 27 -7.67 -7.98 -1.97
C ALA A 27 -7.74 -9.44 -2.46
N ILE A 28 -8.46 -10.29 -1.75
CA ILE A 28 -8.70 -11.69 -2.14
C ILE A 28 -9.43 -11.75 -3.49
N GLU A 29 -10.46 -10.95 -3.67
CA GLU A 29 -11.23 -10.89 -4.91
C GLU A 29 -10.39 -10.38 -6.09
N ALA A 30 -9.57 -9.36 -5.87
CA ALA A 30 -8.59 -8.90 -6.87
C ALA A 30 -7.63 -10.02 -7.28
N GLY A 31 -7.12 -10.78 -6.30
CA GLY A 31 -6.27 -11.96 -6.53
C GLY A 31 -6.92 -13.02 -7.44
N LYS A 32 -8.20 -13.31 -7.24
CA LYS A 32 -8.95 -14.24 -8.10
C LYS A 32 -9.03 -13.74 -9.55
N ARG A 33 -9.26 -12.44 -9.75
CA ARG A 33 -9.37 -11.82 -11.08
C ARG A 33 -8.07 -11.87 -11.86
N ILE A 34 -6.94 -11.68 -11.18
CA ILE A 34 -5.61 -11.73 -11.80
C ILE A 34 -4.99 -13.14 -11.79
N SER A 35 -5.70 -14.16 -11.30
CA SER A 35 -5.13 -15.48 -11.01
C SER A 35 -4.47 -16.22 -12.18
N ASN A 36 -4.74 -15.80 -13.42
CA ASN A 36 -4.17 -16.36 -14.65
C ASN A 36 -3.05 -15.52 -15.27
N ILE A 37 -2.76 -14.33 -14.72
CA ILE A 37 -1.76 -13.43 -15.26
C ILE A 37 -0.40 -13.85 -14.71
N PRO A 38 0.61 -14.16 -15.53
CA PRO A 38 1.94 -14.49 -15.01
C PRO A 38 2.52 -13.33 -14.18
N VAL A 39 3.01 -13.65 -12.97
CA VAL A 39 3.67 -12.70 -12.07
C VAL A 39 5.02 -13.26 -11.67
N ASP A 40 6.08 -12.55 -12.02
CA ASP A 40 7.46 -12.93 -11.70
C ASP A 40 8.11 -11.98 -10.69
N LEU A 41 7.54 -10.78 -10.50
CA LEU A 41 8.02 -9.75 -9.59
C LEU A 41 6.86 -8.86 -9.15
N ILE A 42 6.86 -8.45 -7.88
CA ILE A 42 5.83 -7.58 -7.30
C ILE A 42 6.51 -6.33 -6.76
N PHE A 43 5.93 -5.16 -7.06
CA PHE A 43 6.32 -3.90 -6.46
C PHE A 43 5.19 -3.40 -5.55
N THR A 44 5.55 -2.92 -4.35
CA THR A 44 4.59 -2.31 -3.43
C THR A 44 5.15 -1.01 -2.85
N SER A 45 4.27 -0.19 -2.30
CA SER A 45 4.69 0.86 -1.37
C SER A 45 5.36 0.25 -0.11
N SER A 46 6.03 1.07 0.69
CA SER A 46 6.51 0.66 2.02
C SER A 46 5.38 0.51 3.04
N LEU A 47 4.15 0.89 2.69
CA LEU A 47 3.00 0.90 3.59
C LEU A 47 2.36 -0.48 3.72
N ILE A 48 2.02 -0.85 4.97
CA ILE A 48 1.52 -2.18 5.33
C ILE A 48 0.25 -2.56 4.55
N ARG A 49 -0.64 -1.60 4.30
CA ARG A 49 -1.88 -1.82 3.56
C ARG A 49 -1.66 -2.27 2.11
N ALA A 50 -0.62 -1.77 1.44
CA ALA A 50 -0.29 -2.18 0.08
C ALA A 50 0.37 -3.56 0.09
N GLN A 51 1.30 -3.78 1.03
CA GLN A 51 1.95 -5.08 1.21
C GLN A 51 0.91 -6.17 1.53
N MET A 52 0.03 -5.95 2.52
CA MET A 52 -1.07 -6.86 2.85
C MET A 52 -1.94 -7.15 1.62
N THR A 53 -2.33 -6.12 0.87
CA THR A 53 -3.16 -6.30 -0.33
C THR A 53 -2.48 -7.21 -1.35
N ALA A 54 -1.19 -6.97 -1.64
CA ALA A 54 -0.43 -7.78 -2.59
C ALA A 54 -0.28 -9.23 -2.12
N MET A 55 0.10 -9.43 -0.85
CA MET A 55 0.28 -10.77 -0.27
C MET A 55 -1.03 -11.56 -0.28
N LEU A 56 -2.14 -10.95 0.13
CA LEU A 56 -3.47 -11.57 0.11
C LEU A 56 -3.93 -11.91 -1.31
N ALA A 57 -3.72 -11.02 -2.28
CA ALA A 57 -4.07 -11.29 -3.66
C ALA A 57 -3.33 -12.53 -4.21
N MET A 58 -2.04 -12.66 -3.88
CA MET A 58 -1.22 -13.80 -4.31
C MET A 58 -1.63 -15.13 -3.67
N THR A 59 -2.32 -15.14 -2.52
CA THR A 59 -2.88 -16.38 -1.96
C THR A 59 -3.92 -17.04 -2.87
N GLN A 60 -4.55 -16.27 -3.75
CA GLN A 60 -5.57 -16.76 -4.70
C GLN A 60 -4.99 -17.02 -6.10
N HIS A 61 -3.70 -16.75 -6.31
CA HIS A 61 -3.07 -16.82 -7.62
C HIS A 61 -2.72 -18.27 -8.02
N ARG A 62 -2.90 -18.64 -9.30
CA ARG A 62 -2.69 -20.03 -9.74
C ARG A 62 -1.24 -20.48 -9.75
N CYS A 63 -0.28 -19.55 -9.83
CA CYS A 63 1.14 -19.90 -9.92
C CYS A 63 1.66 -20.64 -8.68
N LYS A 64 0.95 -20.60 -7.54
CA LYS A 64 1.33 -21.21 -6.25
C LYS A 64 2.70 -20.82 -5.69
N LYS A 65 3.48 -20.01 -6.42
CA LYS A 65 4.69 -19.39 -5.90
C LYS A 65 4.35 -18.50 -4.72
N VAL A 66 5.26 -18.46 -3.75
CA VAL A 66 5.07 -17.73 -2.50
C VAL A 66 5.67 -16.32 -2.64
N PRO A 67 4.88 -15.25 -2.49
CA PRO A 67 5.46 -13.91 -2.45
C PRO A 67 6.31 -13.75 -1.19
N ILE A 68 7.51 -13.17 -1.33
CA ILE A 68 8.43 -12.90 -0.21
C ILE A 68 8.90 -11.45 -0.27
N ILE A 69 8.81 -10.73 0.84
CA ILE A 69 9.34 -9.37 0.92
C ILE A 69 10.86 -9.45 1.03
N LEU A 70 11.55 -8.77 0.13
CA LEU A 70 12.99 -8.61 0.19
C LEU A 70 13.30 -7.33 0.96
N HIS A 71 14.19 -7.46 1.94
CA HIS A 71 14.61 -6.37 2.81
C HIS A 71 15.95 -5.82 2.30
N ASP A 72 15.96 -4.58 1.81
CA ASP A 72 17.13 -3.93 1.25
C ASP A 72 17.67 -2.77 2.10
N GLU A 73 17.05 -2.49 3.26
CA GLU A 73 17.37 -1.35 4.12
C GLU A 73 18.77 -1.39 4.75
N SER A 74 19.41 -2.58 4.80
CA SER A 74 20.79 -2.74 5.22
C SER A 74 21.39 -4.04 4.68
N GLU A 75 22.73 -4.10 4.57
CA GLU A 75 23.45 -5.32 4.20
C GLU A 75 23.06 -6.52 5.08
N LYS A 76 22.84 -6.25 6.38
CA LYS A 76 22.44 -7.26 7.36
C LYS A 76 21.04 -7.80 7.07
N ALA A 77 20.08 -6.95 6.75
CA ALA A 77 18.72 -7.35 6.41
C ALA A 77 18.67 -8.16 5.09
N GLN A 78 19.46 -7.75 4.10
CA GLN A 78 19.62 -8.50 2.84
C GLN A 78 20.20 -9.89 3.09
N THR A 79 21.24 -9.98 3.93
CA THR A 79 21.88 -11.25 4.29
C THR A 79 20.92 -12.17 5.03
N TRP A 80 20.16 -11.63 5.99
CA TRP A 80 19.25 -12.41 6.83
C TRP A 80 17.99 -12.88 6.12
N SER A 81 17.56 -12.18 5.08
CA SER A 81 16.42 -12.58 4.24
C SER A 81 16.80 -13.52 3.10
N HIS A 82 18.08 -13.91 2.99
CA HIS A 82 18.56 -14.76 1.90
C HIS A 82 17.97 -16.17 1.93
N VAL A 83 17.36 -16.59 0.83
CA VAL A 83 16.87 -17.96 0.61
C VAL A 83 17.98 -18.80 -0.04
N PHE A 84 18.58 -19.70 0.74
CA PHE A 84 19.71 -20.53 0.30
C PHE A 84 19.32 -21.65 -0.69
N SER A 85 18.10 -22.20 -0.54
CA SER A 85 17.61 -23.26 -1.44
C SER A 85 17.26 -22.69 -2.82
N GLU A 86 17.94 -23.18 -3.87
CA GLU A 86 17.65 -22.79 -5.25
C GLU A 86 16.23 -23.13 -5.68
N GLU A 87 15.72 -24.29 -5.25
CA GLU A 87 14.36 -24.73 -5.55
C GLU A 87 13.34 -23.81 -4.90
N THR A 88 13.50 -23.52 -3.60
CA THR A 88 12.60 -22.62 -2.87
C THR A 88 12.61 -21.23 -3.50
N ARG A 89 13.78 -20.71 -3.88
CA ARG A 89 13.91 -19.43 -4.57
C ARG A 89 13.16 -19.40 -5.91
N LYS A 90 13.18 -20.49 -6.69
CA LYS A 90 12.38 -20.62 -7.94
C LYS A 90 10.87 -20.67 -7.67
N GLN A 91 10.47 -21.15 -6.50
CA GLN A 91 9.08 -21.18 -6.02
C GLN A 91 8.69 -19.90 -5.27
N SER A 92 9.55 -18.88 -5.23
CA SER A 92 9.26 -17.59 -4.63
C SER A 92 9.00 -16.51 -5.69
N ILE A 93 8.19 -15.51 -5.33
CA ILE A 93 8.06 -14.27 -6.09
C ILE A 93 8.61 -13.14 -5.22
N PRO A 94 9.68 -12.45 -5.64
CA PRO A 94 10.19 -11.30 -4.90
C PRO A 94 9.16 -10.18 -4.86
N VAL A 95 9.03 -9.56 -3.68
CA VAL A 95 8.24 -8.36 -3.43
C VAL A 95 9.21 -7.25 -3.02
N ILE A 96 9.30 -6.21 -3.84
CA ILE A 96 10.16 -5.03 -3.61
C ILE A 96 9.28 -3.91 -3.08
N ALA A 97 9.55 -3.50 -1.83
CA ALA A 97 8.87 -2.37 -1.21
C ALA A 97 9.68 -1.09 -1.43
N ALA A 98 9.03 -0.02 -1.92
CA ALA A 98 9.68 1.26 -2.16
C ALA A 98 8.84 2.40 -1.56
N TRP A 99 9.48 3.28 -0.78
CA TRP A 99 8.80 4.43 -0.17
C TRP A 99 8.33 5.44 -1.23
N GLN A 100 8.97 5.45 -2.41
CA GLN A 100 8.60 6.27 -3.56
C GLN A 100 7.24 5.88 -4.16
N LEU A 101 6.74 4.67 -3.84
CA LEU A 101 5.41 4.20 -4.22
C LEU A 101 4.36 4.48 -3.12
N ASN A 102 4.73 5.17 -2.04
CA ASN A 102 3.80 5.50 -0.97
C ASN A 102 2.69 6.43 -1.46
N GLU A 103 1.57 6.39 -0.73
CA GLU A 103 0.54 7.40 -0.85
C GLU A 103 1.14 8.77 -0.54
N ARG A 104 0.63 9.79 -1.23
CA ARG A 104 1.04 11.18 -1.04
C ARG A 104 0.89 11.61 0.42
N MET A 105 1.87 12.34 0.92
CA MET A 105 1.87 12.79 2.31
C MET A 105 0.86 13.93 2.51
N TYR A 106 -0.12 13.72 3.41
CA TYR A 106 -1.22 14.67 3.64
C TYR A 106 -0.88 15.79 4.64
N GLY A 107 0.36 15.84 5.12
CA GLY A 107 0.84 16.85 6.05
C GLY A 107 0.04 16.89 7.34
N GLU A 108 -0.32 18.09 7.76
CA GLU A 108 -1.10 18.35 8.98
C GLU A 108 -2.54 17.80 8.91
N LEU A 109 -3.01 17.35 7.73
CA LEU A 109 -4.34 16.76 7.61
C LEU A 109 -4.39 15.30 8.08
N GLN A 110 -3.26 14.59 8.20
CA GLN A 110 -3.26 13.17 8.56
C GLN A 110 -3.95 12.93 9.90
N GLY A 111 -4.94 12.03 9.90
CA GLY A 111 -5.75 11.69 11.07
C GLY A 111 -7.00 12.57 11.27
N LEU A 112 -7.14 13.67 10.53
CA LEU A 112 -8.35 14.51 10.59
C LEU A 112 -9.50 13.87 9.80
N ASN A 113 -10.73 14.11 10.26
CA ASN A 113 -11.93 13.72 9.54
C ASN A 113 -12.11 14.60 8.29
N LYS A 114 -12.40 13.98 7.15
CA LYS A 114 -12.53 14.68 5.85
C LYS A 114 -13.72 15.63 5.80
N GLU A 115 -14.83 15.26 6.43
CA GLU A 115 -16.05 16.06 6.46
C GLU A 115 -15.88 17.28 7.35
N GLU A 116 -15.43 17.09 8.59
CA GLU A 116 -15.11 18.19 9.50
C GLU A 116 -14.04 19.14 8.93
N THR A 117 -13.03 18.60 8.23
CA THR A 117 -12.01 19.41 7.55
C THR A 117 -12.64 20.23 6.41
N ALA A 118 -13.59 19.66 5.66
CA ALA A 118 -14.30 20.37 4.61
C ALA A 118 -15.25 21.45 5.16
N GLU A 119 -15.87 21.21 6.32
CA GLU A 119 -16.65 22.24 7.03
C GLU A 119 -15.76 23.40 7.49
N ARG A 120 -14.57 23.10 8.01
CA ARG A 120 -13.64 24.10 8.54
C ARG A 120 -12.94 24.93 7.46
N TYR A 121 -12.46 24.29 6.39
CA TYR A 121 -11.63 24.94 5.36
C TYR A 121 -12.35 25.16 4.03
N GLY A 122 -13.57 24.62 3.88
CA GLY A 122 -14.34 24.65 2.65
C GLY A 122 -14.08 23.44 1.75
N THR A 123 -15.14 22.91 1.15
CA THR A 123 -15.08 21.73 0.27
C THR A 123 -14.16 21.95 -0.93
N GLN A 124 -14.15 23.15 -1.52
CA GLN A 124 -13.28 23.47 -2.66
C GLN A 124 -11.80 23.43 -2.26
N GLN A 125 -11.44 24.01 -1.11
CA GLN A 125 -10.06 24.01 -0.63
C GLN A 125 -9.56 22.59 -0.34
N VAL A 126 -10.37 21.77 0.33
CA VAL A 126 -10.05 20.36 0.58
C VAL A 126 -9.97 19.58 -0.73
N HIS A 127 -10.81 19.88 -1.71
CA HIS A 127 -10.74 19.27 -3.02
C HIS A 127 -9.44 19.63 -3.74
N GLU A 128 -9.03 20.90 -3.72
CA GLU A 128 -7.77 21.37 -4.31
C GLU A 128 -6.57 20.70 -3.65
N TRP A 129 -6.47 20.68 -2.32
CA TRP A 129 -5.42 19.94 -1.62
C TRP A 129 -5.37 18.46 -2.01
N ARG A 130 -6.53 17.84 -2.26
CA ARG A 130 -6.63 16.42 -2.62
C ARG A 130 -6.32 16.11 -4.09
N ARG A 131 -6.46 17.06 -5.01
CA ARG A 131 -6.46 16.77 -6.46
C ARG A 131 -5.53 17.66 -7.27
N SER A 132 -4.99 18.72 -6.69
CA SER A 132 -4.08 19.62 -7.39
C SER A 132 -2.70 19.00 -7.59
N TYR A 133 -2.12 19.27 -8.75
CA TYR A 133 -0.73 18.97 -9.09
C TYR A 133 0.26 19.97 -8.47
N HIS A 134 -0.21 21.17 -8.08
CA HIS A 134 0.67 22.24 -7.61
C HIS A 134 0.39 22.70 -6.18
N ILE A 135 -0.81 22.41 -5.65
CA ILE A 135 -1.25 22.94 -4.36
C ILE A 135 -1.28 21.78 -3.34
N PRO A 136 -0.25 21.66 -2.49
CA PRO A 136 -0.26 20.67 -1.42
C PRO A 136 -1.15 21.12 -0.24
N PRO A 137 -1.62 20.19 0.59
CA PRO A 137 -2.11 20.54 1.93
C PRO A 137 -0.96 21.10 2.81
N PRO A 138 -1.28 21.74 3.95
CA PRO A 138 -0.27 22.29 4.85
C PRO A 138 0.77 21.23 5.27
N LYS A 139 2.05 21.50 4.99
CA LYS A 139 3.18 20.58 5.19
C LYS A 139 3.00 19.22 4.52
N GLY A 140 2.25 19.14 3.42
CA GLY A 140 2.05 17.93 2.64
C GLY A 140 2.68 17.99 1.26
N GLU A 141 2.36 16.99 0.45
CA GLU A 141 2.79 16.86 -0.94
C GLU A 141 1.60 17.09 -1.90
N SER A 142 1.88 17.47 -3.15
CA SER A 142 0.90 17.52 -4.25
C SER A 142 1.05 16.29 -5.16
N LEU A 143 0.16 16.16 -6.16
CA LEU A 143 0.29 15.11 -7.18
C LEU A 143 1.49 15.35 -8.11
#